data_AF-A0A2D8NVS8-F1
#
_entry.id   AF-A0A2D8NVS8-F1
#
_cell.length_a   1.000
_cell.length_b   1.000
_cell.length_c   1.000
_cell.angle_alpha   90.00
_cell.angle_beta   90.00
_cell.angle_gamma   90.00
#
_symmetry.space_group_name_H-M   'P 1'
#
loop_
_entity.id
_entity.type
_entity.pdbx_description
1 polymer ?
#
loop_
_entity_poly.entity_id
_entity_poly.type
_entity_poly.pdbx_seq_one_letter_code
_entity_poly.pdbx_strand_id
1 'polypeptide(L)'
;MTTFLGSLDRPSPPPDLGRELRALWWAGKSEWSKAHDQVDSASGSRAAWVHAYLHRWEGDVANAGYWYRQAGRQVPDQSLDDEWQEITRSLLRELSPQL
;
A
#
# COMPACT_ATOMS: atom_id res chain seq x y z
N MET A 1 6.22 8.39 -9.62
CA MET A 1 7.05 7.76 -8.56
C MET A 1 7.90 8.79 -7.83
N THR A 2 8.74 9.58 -8.51
CA THR A 2 9.66 10.55 -7.89
C THR A 2 8.97 11.56 -6.95
N THR A 3 7.83 12.15 -7.36
CA THR A 3 7.06 13.08 -6.51
C THR A 3 6.53 12.43 -5.22
N PHE A 4 6.09 11.17 -5.31
CA PHE A 4 5.61 10.43 -4.14
C PHE A 4 6.76 10.11 -3.19
N LEU A 5 7.87 9.58 -3.71
CA LEU A 5 9.06 9.27 -2.91
C LEU A 5 9.62 10.53 -2.23
N GLY A 6 9.73 11.65 -2.96
CA GLY A 6 10.17 12.92 -2.39
C GLY A 6 9.21 13.51 -1.35
N SER A 7 7.97 13.00 -1.25
CA SER A 7 7.05 13.40 -0.19
C SER A 7 7.28 12.64 1.12
N LEU A 8 8.04 11.54 1.13
CA LEU A 8 8.28 10.73 2.34
C LEU A 8 9.09 11.49 3.40
N ASP A 9 9.84 12.52 3.01
CA ASP A 9 10.58 13.39 3.96
C ASP A 9 9.66 14.34 4.74
N ARG A 10 8.38 14.43 4.36
CA ARG A 10 7.39 15.27 5.05
C ARG A 10 6.91 14.60 6.35
N PRO A 11 6.41 15.38 7.32
CA PRO A 11 5.85 14.82 8.56
C PRO A 11 4.47 14.18 8.36
N SER A 12 3.78 14.50 7.26
CA SER A 12 2.46 13.96 6.92
C SER A 12 2.31 13.73 5.41
N PRO A 13 1.45 12.79 4.99
CA PRO A 13 1.20 12.53 3.58
C PRO A 13 0.55 13.74 2.90
N PRO A 14 0.73 13.93 1.58
CA PRO A 14 -0.04 14.91 0.82
C PRO A 14 -1.56 14.73 1.04
N PRO A 15 -2.32 15.82 1.27
CA PRO A 15 -3.71 15.74 1.72
C PRO A 15 -4.66 15.12 0.67
N ASP A 16 -4.28 15.21 -0.60
CA ASP A 16 -5.00 14.71 -1.78
C ASP A 16 -4.75 13.22 -2.07
N LEU A 17 -3.82 12.55 -1.38
CA LEU A 17 -3.63 11.11 -1.57
C LEU A 17 -4.88 10.31 -1.19
N GLY A 18 -5.20 9.27 -1.97
CA GLY A 18 -6.21 8.28 -1.58
C GLY A 18 -5.79 7.48 -0.33
N ARG A 19 -6.72 6.75 0.30
CA ARG A 19 -6.45 5.96 1.51
C ARG A 19 -5.35 4.92 1.28
N GLU A 20 -5.39 4.26 0.14
CA GLU A 20 -4.44 3.21 -0.24
C GLU A 20 -3.03 3.76 -0.44
N LEU A 21 -2.90 4.91 -1.10
CA LEU A 21 -1.59 5.59 -1.25
C LEU A 21 -1.10 6.20 0.06
N ARG A 22 -1.99 6.65 0.94
CA ARG A 22 -1.62 7.08 2.31
C ARG A 22 -1.09 5.92 3.14
N ALA A 23 -1.68 4.74 3.04
CA ALA A 23 -1.16 3.54 3.71
C ALA A 23 0.27 3.24 3.25
N LEU A 24 0.50 3.20 1.94
CA LEU A 24 1.82 2.94 1.37
C LEU A 24 2.83 4.05 1.72
N TRP A 25 2.38 5.30 1.86
CA TRP A 25 3.24 6.40 2.32
C TRP A 25 3.73 6.18 3.75
N TRP A 26 2.84 5.76 4.67
CA TRP A 26 3.24 5.40 6.03
C TRP A 26 4.11 4.14 6.07
N ALA A 27 3.81 3.14 5.23
CA ALA A 27 4.64 1.95 5.10
C ALA A 27 6.06 2.28 4.63
N GLY A 28 6.21 3.19 3.66
CA GLY A 28 7.52 3.68 3.20
C GLY A 28 8.31 4.47 4.26
N LYS A 29 7.67 4.84 5.37
CA LYS A 29 8.30 5.44 6.56
C LYS A 29 8.48 4.44 7.71
N SER A 30 8.23 3.16 7.46
CA SER A 30 8.25 2.09 8.47
C SER A 30 7.24 2.29 9.62
N GLU A 31 6.13 2.98 9.36
CA GLU A 31 5.06 3.25 10.33
C GLU A 31 3.87 2.30 10.11
N TRP A 32 4.05 1.02 10.46
CA TRP A 32 3.09 -0.05 10.18
C TRP A 32 1.67 0.24 10.68
N SER A 33 1.53 0.64 11.95
CA SER A 33 0.20 0.88 12.55
C SER A 33 -0.54 2.00 11.82
N LYS A 34 0.15 3.11 11.50
CA LYS A 34 -0.46 4.21 10.73
C LYS A 34 -0.85 3.78 9.32
N ALA A 35 -0.07 2.89 8.70
CA ALA A 35 -0.37 2.35 7.38
C ALA A 35 -1.64 1.50 7.42
N HIS A 36 -1.73 0.59 8.40
CA HIS A 36 -2.87 -0.30 8.59
C HIS A 36 -4.17 0.49 8.85
N ASP A 37 -4.12 1.51 9.71
CA ASP A 37 -5.26 2.37 10.02
C ASP A 37 -5.90 3.04 8.78
N GLN A 38 -5.11 3.33 7.74
CA GLN A 38 -5.65 3.97 6.53
C GLN A 38 -6.56 3.03 5.74
N VAL A 39 -6.28 1.72 5.76
CA VAL A 39 -6.96 0.72 4.94
C VAL A 39 -7.93 -0.16 5.73
N ASP A 40 -7.89 -0.12 7.06
CA ASP A 40 -8.77 -0.91 7.94
C ASP A 40 -10.27 -0.68 7.70
N SER A 41 -10.63 0.57 7.35
CA SER A 41 -11.99 0.97 6.98
C SER A 41 -12.21 1.10 5.47
N ALA A 42 -11.17 0.86 4.65
CA ALA A 42 -11.25 0.97 3.21
C ALA A 42 -11.74 -0.35 2.61
N SER A 43 -12.47 -0.25 1.50
CA SER A 43 -13.01 -1.42 0.79
C SER A 43 -12.59 -1.43 -0.67
N GLY A 44 -12.69 -2.60 -1.29
CA GLY A 44 -12.34 -2.82 -2.69
C GLY A 44 -10.96 -3.43 -2.87
N SER A 45 -10.69 -3.88 -4.10
CA SER A 45 -9.52 -4.68 -4.44
C SER A 45 -8.19 -3.96 -4.20
N ARG A 46 -8.16 -2.62 -4.34
CA ARG A 46 -6.96 -1.80 -4.08
C ARG A 46 -6.61 -1.76 -2.60
N ALA A 47 -7.59 -1.49 -1.74
CA ALA A 47 -7.41 -1.53 -0.29
C ALA A 47 -7.00 -2.92 0.17
N ALA A 48 -7.68 -3.97 -0.31
CA ALA A 48 -7.32 -5.35 -0.01
C ALA A 48 -5.89 -5.70 -0.42
N TRP A 49 -5.38 -5.19 -1.55
CA TRP A 49 -4.00 -5.44 -1.97
C TRP A 49 -2.98 -4.81 -1.01
N VAL A 50 -3.23 -3.57 -0.58
CA VAL A 50 -2.37 -2.91 0.41
C VAL A 50 -2.44 -3.63 1.76
N HIS A 51 -3.62 -4.07 2.18
CA HIS A 51 -3.81 -4.85 3.41
C HIS A 51 -3.02 -6.17 3.38
N ALA A 52 -3.03 -6.86 2.23
CA ALA A 52 -2.27 -8.08 2.03
C ALA A 52 -0.76 -7.87 2.24
N TYR A 53 -0.22 -6.80 1.63
CA TYR A 53 1.17 -6.40 1.81
C TYR A 53 1.51 -6.09 3.27
N LEU A 54 0.65 -5.38 4.00
CA LEU A 54 0.90 -5.03 5.40
C LEU A 54 0.93 -6.26 6.33
N HIS A 55 0.08 -7.26 6.11
CA HIS A 55 0.15 -8.52 6.84
C HIS A 55 1.35 -9.37 6.43
N ARG A 56 1.79 -9.29 5.16
CA ARG A 56 3.03 -9.94 4.72
C ARG A 56 4.25 -9.32 5.40
N TRP A 57 4.27 -8.00 5.58
CA TRP A 57 5.30 -7.30 6.37
C TRP A 57 5.26 -7.71 7.85
N GLU A 58 4.08 -7.84 8.44
CA GLU A 58 3.89 -8.33 9.82
C GLU A 58 4.33 -9.79 10.02
N GLY A 59 4.33 -10.59 8.95
CA GLY A 59 4.61 -12.03 8.98
C GLY A 59 3.36 -12.90 9.18
N ASP A 60 2.17 -12.30 9.16
CA ASP A 60 0.89 -13.02 9.18
C ASP A 60 0.53 -13.53 7.78
N VAL A 61 1.16 -14.64 7.41
CA VAL A 61 1.01 -15.27 6.08
C VAL A 61 -0.43 -15.68 5.80
N ALA A 62 -1.18 -16.12 6.83
CA ALA A 62 -2.55 -16.58 6.66
C ALA A 62 -3.49 -15.43 6.30
N ASN A 63 -3.40 -14.31 7.03
CA ASN A 63 -4.20 -13.11 6.73
C ASN A 63 -3.73 -12.41 5.46
N ALA A 64 -2.42 -12.34 5.21
CA ALA A 64 -1.92 -11.84 3.93
C ALA A 64 -2.56 -12.63 2.76
N GLY A 65 -2.56 -13.96 2.84
CA GLY A 65 -3.19 -14.83 1.85
C GLY A 65 -4.70 -14.59 1.68
N TYR A 66 -5.43 -14.32 2.76
CA TYR A 66 -6.84 -13.91 2.69
C TYR A 66 -7.01 -12.62 1.89
N TRP A 67 -6.24 -11.59 2.19
CA TRP A 67 -6.35 -10.29 1.55
C TRP A 67 -5.87 -10.28 0.09
N TYR A 68 -4.83 -11.05 -0.26
CA TYR A 68 -4.47 -11.24 -1.68
C TYR A 68 -5.63 -11.85 -2.47
N ARG A 69 -6.35 -12.84 -1.92
CA ARG A 69 -7.56 -13.40 -2.56
C ARG A 69 -8.65 -12.35 -2.71
N GLN A 70 -8.91 -11.52 -1.70
CA GLN A 70 -9.87 -10.40 -1.81
C GLN A 70 -9.44 -9.36 -2.85
N ALA A 71 -8.14 -9.16 -3.03
CA ALA A 71 -7.59 -8.30 -4.07
C ALA A 71 -7.62 -8.93 -5.48
N GLY A 72 -7.99 -10.22 -5.59
CA GLY A 72 -7.91 -10.97 -6.86
C GLY A 72 -6.49 -11.21 -7.34
N ARG A 73 -5.52 -11.30 -6.42
CA ARG A 73 -4.09 -11.43 -6.70
C ARG A 73 -3.50 -12.67 -6.04
N GLN A 74 -2.38 -13.14 -6.58
CA GLN A 74 -1.56 -14.17 -5.95
C GLN A 74 -0.56 -13.51 -4.99
N VAL A 75 -0.07 -14.29 -4.01
CA VAL A 75 1.04 -13.86 -3.16
C VAL A 75 2.29 -13.74 -4.03
N PRO A 76 2.99 -12.59 -4.03
CA PRO A 76 4.19 -12.45 -4.84
C PRO A 76 5.40 -13.15 -4.21
N ASP A 77 6.32 -13.60 -5.05
CA ASP A 77 7.58 -14.24 -4.65
C ASP A 77 8.76 -13.23 -4.56
N GLN A 78 8.46 -11.93 -4.62
CA GLN A 78 9.46 -10.86 -4.55
C GLN A 78 9.63 -10.32 -3.12
N SER A 79 10.65 -9.50 -2.90
CA SER A 79 10.89 -8.86 -1.61
C SER A 79 9.74 -7.92 -1.20
N LEU A 80 9.64 -7.58 0.10
CA LEU A 80 8.65 -6.61 0.57
C LEU A 80 8.89 -5.23 -0.06
N ASP A 81 10.14 -4.84 -0.28
CA ASP A 81 10.48 -3.55 -0.88
C ASP A 81 10.07 -3.49 -2.35
N ASP A 82 10.32 -4.56 -3.11
CA ASP A 82 9.92 -4.65 -4.52
C ASP A 82 8.39 -4.64 -4.65
N GLU A 83 7.71 -5.38 -3.77
CA GLU A 83 6.26 -5.39 -3.72
C GLU A 83 5.68 -4.01 -3.38
N TRP A 84 6.20 -3.35 -2.36
CA TRP A 84 5.77 -2.00 -2.00
C TRP A 84 5.91 -1.03 -3.18
N GLN A 85 7.04 -1.10 -3.91
CA GLN A 85 7.26 -0.29 -5.11
C GLN A 85 6.26 -0.63 -6.23
N GLU A 86 5.96 -1.91 -6.44
CA GLU A 86 4.99 -2.36 -7.45
C GLU A 86 3.58 -1.84 -7.16
N ILE A 87 3.11 -2.03 -5.91
CA ILE A 87 1.79 -1.57 -5.48
C ILE A 87 1.70 -0.05 -5.63
N THR A 88 2.68 0.66 -5.09
CA THR A 88 2.73 2.12 -5.12
C THR A 88 2.70 2.65 -6.56
N ARG A 89 3.53 2.09 -7.44
CA ARG A 89 3.57 2.49 -8.86
C ARG A 89 2.25 2.22 -9.56
N SER A 90 1.63 1.07 -9.30
CA SER A 90 0.36 0.68 -9.92
C SER A 90 -0.77 1.58 -9.48
N LEU A 91 -0.90 1.84 -8.17
CA LEU A 91 -1.94 2.72 -7.64
C LEU A 91 -1.75 4.17 -8.06
N LEU A 92 -0.51 4.68 -8.14
CA LEU A 92 -0.25 6.02 -8.68
C LEU A 92 -0.72 6.14 -10.14
N ARG A 93 -0.49 5.13 -10.98
CA ARG A 93 -0.95 5.13 -12.38
C ARG A 93 -2.47 5.07 -12.50
N GLU A 94 -3.13 4.29 -11.64
CA GLU A 94 -4.59 4.13 -11.65
C GLU A 94 -5.32 5.35 -11.07
N LEU A 95 -4.78 5.94 -10.00
CA LEU A 95 -5.42 7.03 -9.25
C LEU A 95 -5.01 8.42 -9.72
N SER A 96 -3.92 8.53 -10.47
CA SER A 96 -3.51 9.74 -11.17
C SER A 96 -3.63 9.52 -12.67
N PRO A 97 -4.85 9.40 -13.24
CA PRO A 97 -5.00 9.52 -14.68
C PRO A 97 -4.44 10.90 -15.02
N GLN A 98 -3.39 10.92 -15.83
CA GLN A 98 -2.69 12.13 -16.20
C GLN A 98 -3.68 13.18 -16.71
N LEU A 99 -3.46 14.43 -16.31
CA LEU A 99 -3.76 15.58 -17.15
C LEU A 99 -3.15 15.39 -18.53
#